data_AF-A0A9E4DK55-F1
#
_entry.id   AF-A0A9E4DK55-F1
#
_cell.length_a   1.000
_cell.length_b   1.000
_cell.length_c   1.000
_cell.angle_alpha   90.00
_cell.angle_beta   90.00
_cell.angle_gamma   90.00
#
_symmetry.space_group_name_H-M   'P 1'
#
loop_
_entity.id
_entity.type
_entity.pdbx_description
1 polymer ?
#
loop_
_entity_poly.entity_id
_entity_poly.type
_entity_poly.pdbx_seq_one_letter_code
_entity_poly.pdbx_strand_id
1 'polypeptide(L)' 'MQTEQPPDGQRLWGDLPIDEQLCLREAYGHYLDGLPASCDMQLKVERFRLWLAERGIRYP' A
#
# COMPACT_ATOMS: atom_id res chain seq x y z
N MET A 1 -11.46 -11.78 -21.71
CA MET A 1 -11.02 -10.47 -21.20
C MET A 1 -9.67 -10.72 -20.56
N GLN A 2 -8.59 -10.27 -21.19
CA GLN A 2 -7.21 -10.55 -20.77
C GLN A 2 -6.81 -9.52 -19.73
N THR A 3 -6.60 -9.94 -18.48
CA THR A 3 -5.93 -9.13 -17.46
C THR A 3 -4.44 -9.16 -17.76
N GLU A 4 -3.93 -8.06 -18.27
CA GLU A 4 -2.52 -7.85 -18.60
C GLU A 4 -1.72 -7.78 -17.30
N GLN A 5 -1.16 -8.90 -16.87
CA GLN A 5 -0.30 -8.95 -15.68
C GLN A 5 1.02 -8.21 -15.97
N PRO A 6 1.42 -7.21 -15.17
CA PRO A 6 2.67 -6.49 -15.38
C PRO A 6 3.90 -7.41 -15.21
N PRO A 7 5.00 -7.16 -15.95
CA PRO A 7 6.16 -8.06 -16.06
C PRO A 7 7.06 -8.14 -14.82
N ASP A 8 6.80 -7.32 -13.80
CA ASP A 8 7.33 -7.47 -12.45
C ASP A 8 6.14 -7.91 -11.60
N GLY A 9 6.19 -9.06 -10.93
CA GLY A 9 5.07 -9.66 -10.18
C GLY A 9 4.49 -8.84 -9.01
N GLN A 10 4.70 -7.52 -9.01
CA GLN A 10 4.10 -6.55 -8.13
C GLN A 10 2.76 -6.05 -8.67
N ARG A 11 1.72 -6.12 -7.84
CA ARG A 11 0.37 -5.65 -8.16
C ARG A 11 0.29 -4.13 -8.05
N LEU A 12 -0.39 -3.47 -8.98
CA LEU A 12 -0.61 -2.02 -8.90
C LEU A 12 -1.72 -1.72 -7.89
N TRP A 13 -1.53 -0.71 -7.04
CA TRP A 13 -2.56 -0.30 -6.08
C TRP A 13 -3.93 -0.04 -6.72
N GLY A 14 -3.92 0.61 -7.90
CA GLY A 14 -5.16 0.90 -8.65
C GLY A 14 -5.82 -0.32 -9.29
N ASP A 15 -5.11 -1.45 -9.40
CA ASP A 15 -5.63 -2.71 -9.93
C ASP A 15 -6.21 -3.60 -8.81
N LEU A 16 -5.86 -3.32 -7.55
CA LEU A 16 -6.40 -4.03 -6.39
C LEU A 16 -7.91 -3.75 -6.24
N PRO A 17 -8.72 -4.76 -5.91
CA PRO A 17 -10.11 -4.55 -5.57
C PRO A 17 -10.23 -3.64 -4.34
N ILE A 18 -11.32 -2.86 -4.30
CA ILE A 18 -11.59 -1.88 -3.24
C ILE A 18 -11.52 -2.52 -1.85
N ASP A 19 -11.98 -3.76 -1.71
CA ASP A 19 -11.96 -4.50 -0.45
C ASP A 19 -10.53 -4.76 0.04
N GLU A 20 -9.62 -5.14 -0.87
CA GLU A 20 -8.21 -5.36 -0.56
C GLU A 20 -7.50 -4.04 -0.25
N GLN A 21 -7.83 -2.96 -0.98
CA GLN A 21 -7.34 -1.61 -0.68
C GLN A 21 -7.79 -1.14 0.72
N LEU A 22 -9.03 -1.43 1.11
CA LEU A 22 -9.58 -1.06 2.41
C LEU A 22 -8.84 -1.81 3.52
N CYS A 23 -8.73 -3.14 3.38
CA CYS A 23 -8.03 -4.00 4.33
C CYS A 23 -6.55 -3.57 4.51
N LEU A 24 -5.87 -3.20 3.43
CA LEU A 24 -4.50 -2.67 3.48
C LEU A 24 -4.41 -1.32 4.21
N ARG A 25 -5.39 -0.43 4.03
CA ARG A 25 -5.45 0.86 4.74
C ARG A 25 -5.72 0.68 6.23
N GLU A 26 -6.61 -0.25 6.58
CA GLU A 26 -6.90 -0.60 7.98
C GLU A 26 -5.66 -1.19 8.66
N ALA A 27 -5.01 -2.17 8.02
CA ALA A 27 -3.77 -2.74 8.49
C ALA A 27 -2.64 -1.70 8.63
N TYR A 28 -2.57 -0.74 7.69
CA TYR A 28 -1.63 0.37 7.80
C TYR A 28 -1.97 1.31 8.97
N GLY A 29 -3.25 1.55 9.24
CA GLY A 29 -3.71 2.29 10.42
C GLY A 29 -3.25 1.64 11.73
N HIS A 30 -3.38 0.32 11.85
CA HIS A 30 -2.86 -0.44 12.99
C HIS A 30 -1.34 -0.38 13.09
N TYR A 31 -0.64 -0.43 11.96
CA TYR A 31 0.82 -0.26 11.92
C TYR A 31 1.25 1.14 12.40
N LEU A 32 0.48 2.18 12.06
CA LEU A 32 0.74 3.56 12.51
C LEU A 32 0.52 3.75 14.01
N ASP A 33 -0.43 3.03 14.62
CA ASP A 33 -0.69 3.08 16.07
C ASP A 33 0.54 2.65 16.90
N GLY A 34 1.31 1.70 16.37
CA GLY A 34 2.56 1.25 16.99
C GLY A 34 3.79 2.14 16.72
N LEU A 35 3.66 3.18 15.89
CA LEU A 35 4.77 4.06 15.53
C LEU A 35 4.75 5.37 16.32
N PRO A 36 5.93 5.96 16.59
CA PRO A 36 6.00 7.28 17.22
C PRO A 36 5.24 8.29 16.37
N ALA A 37 4.43 9.13 17.03
CA ALA A 37 3.58 10.13 16.41
C ALA A 37 4.39 11.00 15.45
N SER A 38 4.34 10.65 14.18
CA SER A 38 5.02 11.38 13.11
C SER A 38 4.00 12.34 12.52
N CYS A 39 4.21 13.64 12.71
CA CYS A 39 3.28 14.67 12.23
C CYS A 39 3.42 14.93 10.73
N ASP A 40 4.50 14.45 10.10
CA ASP A 40 4.75 14.61 8.68
C ASP A 40 3.86 13.72 7.82
N MET A 41 2.92 14.35 7.12
CA MET A 41 2.04 13.70 6.16
C MET A 41 2.83 13.04 5.02
N GLN A 42 3.90 13.68 4.56
CA GLN A 42 4.79 13.12 3.54
C GLN A 42 5.45 11.82 4.01
N LEU A 43 5.92 11.78 5.26
CA LEU A 43 6.52 10.58 5.84
C LEU A 43 5.49 9.44 5.96
N LYS A 44 4.22 9.74 6.24
CA LYS A 44 3.15 8.73 6.23
C LYS A 44 2.90 8.16 4.84
N VAL A 45 2.96 8.98 3.79
CA VAL A 45 2.80 8.49 2.41
C VAL A 45 4.00 7.64 2.00
N GLU A 46 5.21 8.08 2.32
CA GLU A 46 6.43 7.36 1.98
C GLU A 46 6.54 6.01 2.71
N ARG A 47 6.20 5.99 4.01
CA ARG A 47 6.07 4.74 4.79
C ARG A 47 5.01 3.82 4.21
N PHE A 48 3.87 4.36 3.75
CA PHE A 48 2.83 3.54 3.13
C PHE A 48 3.31 2.92 1.83
N ARG A 49 3.98 3.69 0.96
CA ARG A 49 4.61 3.19 -0.26
C ARG A 49 5.62 2.08 0.02
N LEU A 50 6.52 2.28 1.00
CA LEU A 50 7.50 1.26 1.37
C LEU A 50 6.83 0.01 1.93
N TRP A 51 5.85 0.19 2.82
CA TRP A 51 5.08 -0.91 3.42
C TRP A 51 4.32 -1.74 2.38
N LEU A 52 3.77 -1.08 1.34
CA LEU A 52 3.14 -1.75 0.21
C LEU A 52 4.17 -2.44 -0.70
N ALA A 53 5.33 -1.82 -0.94
CA ALA A 53 6.39 -2.41 -1.77
C ALA A 53 6.91 -3.74 -1.20
N GLU A 54 7.04 -3.85 0.13
CA GLU A 54 7.40 -5.11 0.79
C GLU A 54 6.36 -6.23 0.59
N ARG A 55 5.12 -5.86 0.27
CA ARG A 55 4.00 -6.78 -0.04
C ARG A 55 3.85 -7.04 -1.54
N GLY A 56 4.79 -6.53 -2.34
CA GLY A 56 4.71 -6.59 -3.79
C GLY A 56 3.57 -5.74 -4.35
N ILE A 57 3.26 -4.61 -3.71
CA ILE A 57 2.24 -3.68 -4.17
C ILE A 57 2.89 -2.35 -4.51
N ARG A 58 2.68 -1.90 -5.75
CA ARG A 58 3.19 -0.61 -6.22
C ARG A 58 2.14 0.47 -6.05
N TYR A 59 2.45 1.45 -5.19
CA TYR A 59 1.63 2.64 -4.98
C TYR A 59 2.22 3.83 -5.77
N PRO A 60 1.41 4.55 -6.58
CA PRO A 60 1.88 5.63 -7.44
C PRO A 60 2.36 6.84 -6.67
#